data_AF-A0A7W8DST9-F1
#
_entry.id   AF-A0A7W8DST9-F1
#
_cell.length_a   1.000
_cell.length_b   1.000
_cell.length_c   1.000
_cell.angle_alpha   90.00
_cell.angle_beta   90.00
_cell.angle_gamma   90.00
#
_symmetry.space_group_name_H-M   'P 1'
#
loop_
_entity.id
_entity.type
_entity.pdbx_description
1 polymer ?
#
loop_
_entity_poly.entity_id
_entity_poly.type
_entity_poly.pdbx_seq_one_letter_code
_entity_poly.pdbx_strand_id
1 'polypeptide(L)' 'MKRNDYVSDAEFEQCMLISATLVDRYGDEMLPILERLEHEYKMRKEKRDAGNQVDRIKALIAADKAPTLA' A
#
# COMPACT_ATOMS: atom_id res chain seq x y z
N MET A 1 23.61 7.32 10.80
CA MET A 1 22.74 6.35 10.08
C MET A 1 21.84 7.14 9.14
N LYS A 2 21.88 6.87 7.83
CA LYS A 2 20.81 7.36 6.95
C LYS A 2 19.57 6.52 7.26
N ARG A 3 18.47 7.20 7.58
CA ARG A 3 17.17 6.56 7.81
C ARG A 3 16.80 5.86 6.51
N ASN A 4 16.60 4.54 6.54
CA ASN A 4 16.13 3.82 5.36
C ASN A 4 14.65 4.17 5.24
N ASP A 5 14.34 5.17 4.43
CA ASP A 5 13.01 5.78 4.37
C ASP A 5 11.98 4.91 3.63
N TYR A 6 12.38 3.72 3.17
CA TYR A 6 11.54 2.79 2.46
C TYR A 6 11.25 1.56 3.33
N VAL A 7 10.04 1.52 3.90
CA VAL A 7 9.46 0.32 4.53
C VAL A 7 8.63 -0.37 3.46
N SER A 8 8.95 -1.63 3.15
CA SER A 8 8.20 -2.43 2.20
C SER A 8 6.78 -2.73 2.69
N ASP A 9 5.87 -3.05 1.77
CA ASP A 9 4.48 -3.38 2.14
C ASP A 9 4.42 -4.60 3.09
N ALA A 10 5.29 -5.59 2.90
CA ALA A 10 5.37 -6.77 3.76
C ALA A 10 5.83 -6.44 5.19
N GLU A 11 6.85 -5.59 5.33
CA GLU A 11 7.28 -5.11 6.65
C GLU A 11 6.19 -4.28 7.33
N PHE A 12 5.41 -3.52 6.53
CA PHE A 12 4.30 -2.73 7.02
C PHE A 12 3.15 -3.61 7.54
N GLU A 13 2.77 -4.63 6.78
CA GLU A 13 1.77 -5.63 7.17
C GLU A 13 2.19 -6.37 8.45
N GLN A 14 3.48 -6.73 8.58
CA GLN A 14 4.00 -7.34 9.78
C GLN A 14 3.89 -6.41 11.00
N CYS A 15 4.19 -5.12 10.83
CA CYS A 15 4.01 -4.12 11.90
C CYS A 15 2.55 -4.02 12.34
N MET A 16 1.60 -4.02 11.40
CA MET A 16 0.16 -4.01 11.71
C MET A 16 -0.26 -5.23 12.54
N LEU A 17 0.20 -6.43 12.17
CA LEU A 17 -0.12 -7.66 12.92
C LEU A 17 0.43 -7.61 14.35
N ILE A 18 1.64 -7.09 14.53
CA ILE A 18 2.23 -6.88 15.87
C ILE A 18 1.39 -5.89 16.65
N SER A 19 1.02 -4.75 16.06
CA SER A 19 0.18 -3.74 16.70
C SER A 19 -1.20 -4.29 17.09
N ALA A 20 -1.83 -5.11 16.25
CA ALA A 20 -3.08 -5.78 16.58
C ALA A 20 -2.93 -6.69 17.81
N THR A 21 -1.83 -7.46 17.88
CA THR A 21 -1.52 -8.29 19.05
C THR A 21 -1.33 -7.44 20.32
N LEU A 22 -0.80 -6.23 20.18
CA LEU A 22 -0.65 -5.30 21.31
C LEU A 22 -2.00 -4.72 21.74
N VAL A 23 -2.92 -4.43 20.82
CA VAL A 23 -4.30 -4.06 21.14
C VAL A 23 -5.02 -5.19 21.87
N ASP A 24 -4.88 -6.43 21.41
CA ASP A 24 -5.47 -7.60 22.10
C ASP A 24 -4.96 -7.74 23.55
N ARG A 25 -3.71 -7.34 23.81
CA ARG A 25 -3.07 -7.48 25.12
C ARG A 25 -3.30 -6.29 26.06
N TYR A 26 -3.27 -5.07 25.53
CA TYR A 26 -3.25 -3.83 26.32
C TYR A 26 -4.49 -2.96 26.10
N GLY A 27 -5.38 -3.37 25.19
CA GLY A 27 -6.64 -2.69 24.90
C GLY A 27 -6.46 -1.32 24.24
N ASP A 28 -7.36 -0.42 24.60
CA ASP A 28 -7.54 0.89 23.96
C ASP A 28 -6.28 1.78 23.97
N GLU A 29 -5.33 1.55 24.90
CA GLU A 29 -4.07 2.29 24.94
C GLU A 29 -3.24 2.10 23.66
N MET A 30 -3.31 0.92 23.05
CA MET A 30 -2.53 0.59 21.85
C MET A 30 -3.31 0.80 20.55
N LEU A 31 -4.63 1.05 20.64
CA LEU A 31 -5.51 1.21 19.49
C LEU A 31 -5.09 2.36 18.55
N PRO A 32 -4.67 3.55 19.04
CA PRO A 32 -4.28 4.66 18.16
C PRO A 32 -3.10 4.34 17.24
N ILE A 33 -2.21 3.44 17.66
CA ILE A 33 -1.06 3.01 16.85
C ILE A 33 -1.55 2.14 15.68
N LEU A 34 -2.44 1.18 15.97
CA LEU A 34 -3.02 0.30 14.95
C LEU A 34 -3.82 1.10 13.92
N GLU A 35 -4.71 1.98 14.37
CA GLU A 35 -5.54 2.82 13.47
C GLU A 35 -4.70 3.66 12.52
N ARG A 36 -3.59 4.23 13.02
CA ARG A 36 -2.67 5.00 12.19
C ARG A 36 -1.98 4.14 11.14
N LEU A 37 -1.55 2.93 11.50
CA LEU A 37 -0.94 2.00 10.55
C LEU A 37 -1.96 1.57 9.49
N GLU A 38 -3.18 1.22 9.88
CA GLU A 38 -4.25 0.85 8.94
C GLU A 38 -4.54 1.97 7.93
N HIS A 39 -4.62 3.22 8.39
CA HIS A 39 -4.83 4.37 7.52
C HIS A 39 -3.72 4.52 6.47
N GLU A 40 -2.46 4.47 6.91
CA GLU A 40 -1.31 4.58 6.01
C GLU A 40 -1.24 3.42 5.01
N TYR A 41 -1.52 2.19 5.45
CA TYR A 41 -1.58 1.02 4.58
C TYR A 41 -2.66 1.18 3.50
N LYS A 42 -3.85 1.64 3.90
CA LYS A 42 -4.95 1.92 2.96
C LYS A 42 -4.54 2.97 1.93
N MET A 43 -3.94 4.08 2.36
CA MET A 43 -3.47 5.13 1.45
C MET A 43 -2.39 4.64 0.48
N ARG A 44 -1.47 3.78 0.94
CA ARG A 44 -0.45 3.16 0.07
C ARG A 44 -1.08 2.24 -0.98
N LYS A 45 -2.02 1.39 -0.55
CA LYS A 45 -2.74 0.48 -1.44
C LYS A 45 -3.54 1.25 -2.49
N GLU A 46 -4.28 2.27 -2.10
CA GLU A 46 -5.04 3.13 -3.02
C GLU A 46 -4.15 3.82 -4.05
N LYS A 47 -3.00 4.37 -3.63
CA LYS A 47 -2.02 4.99 -4.54
C LYS A 47 -1.44 3.99 -5.53
N ARG A 48 -1.08 2.79 -5.06
CA ARG A 48 -0.55 1.71 -5.90
C ARG A 48 -1.59 1.24 -6.92
N ASP A 49 -2.81 1.02 -6.48
CA ASP A 49 -3.91 0.55 -7.34
C ASP A 49 -4.30 1.61 -8.38
N ALA A 50 -4.31 2.90 -8.01
CA ALA A 50 -4.50 4.00 -8.94
C ALA A 50 -3.37 4.09 -9.99
N GLY A 51 -2.11 3.91 -9.59
CA GLY A 51 -0.96 3.84 -10.50
C GLY A 51 -1.11 2.70 -11.52
N ASN A 52 -1.45 1.50 -11.04
CA ASN A 52 -1.70 0.33 -11.87
C ASN A 52 -2.86 0.55 -12.85
N GLN A 53 -3.93 1.21 -12.41
CA GLN A 53 -5.06 1.56 -13.29
C GLN A 53 -4.63 2.50 -14.41
N VAL A 54 -3.84 3.54 -14.09
CA VAL A 54 -3.31 4.48 -15.07
C VAL A 54 -2.42 3.77 -16.09
N ASP A 55 -1.52 2.89 -15.63
CA ASP A 55 -0.62 2.16 -16.53
C ASP A 55 -1.36 1.17 -17.42
N ARG A 56 -2.41 0.52 -16.90
CA ARG A 56 -3.32 -0.30 -17.72
C ARG A 56 -4.02 0.52 -18.80
N ILE A 57 -4.51 1.72 -18.48
CA ILE A 57 -5.15 2.61 -19.47
C ILE A 57 -4.14 3.03 -20.54
N LYS A 58 -2.92 3.40 -20.15
CA LYS A 58 -1.84 3.71 -21.11
C LYS A 58 -1.56 2.54 -22.05
N ALA A 59 -1.49 1.32 -21.52
CA ALA A 59 -1.26 0.12 -22.31
C ALA A 59 -2.39 -0.13 -23.33
N LEU A 60 -3.65 0.05 -22.93
CA LEU A 60 -4.80 -0.07 -23.83
C LEU A 60 -4.75 0.96 -24.97
N ILE A 61 -4.50 2.23 -24.65
CA ILE A 61 -4.39 3.31 -25.65
C ILE A 61 -3.21 3.05 -26.61
N ALA A 62 -2.09 2.54 -26.09
CA ALA A 62 -0.93 2.20 -26.91
C ALA A 62 -1.22 1.03 -27.86
N ALA A 63 -1.95 0.02 -27.41
CA ALA A 63 -2.38 -1.11 -28.24
C ALA A 63 -3.34 -0.67 -29.36
N ASP A 64 -4.30 0.21 -29.07
CA ASP A 64 -5.25 0.75 -30.06
C ASP A 64 -4.57 1.64 -31.11
N LYS A 65 -3.49 2.34 -30.73
CA LYS A 65 -2.70 3.19 -31.61
C LYS A 65 -1.61 2.43 -32.38
N ALA A 66 -1.34 1.17 -32.04
CA ALA A 66 -0.41 0.36 -32.79
C ALA A 66 -1.04 0.09 -34.18
N PRO A 67 -0.38 0.45 -35.29
CA PRO A 67 -0.89 0.11 -36.61
C PRO A 67 -1.03 -1.41 -36.67
N THR A 68 -2.21 -1.88 -37.09
CA THR A 68 -2.41 -3.27 -37.46
C THR A 68 -1.39 -3.55 -38.56
N LEU A 69 -0.34 -4.32 -38.23
CA LEU A 69 0.59 -4.86 -39.22
C LEU A 69 -0.25 -5.77 -40.12
N ALA A 70 -0.66 -5.21 -41.25
CA ALA A 70 -1.17 -5.93 -42.41
C ALA A 70 -0.01 -6.62 -43.15
#